data_AF-A0A448FAE4-F1
#
_entry.id   AF-A0A448FAE4-F1
#
_cell.length_a   1.000
_cell.length_b   1.000
_cell.length_c   1.000
_cell.angle_alpha   90.00
_cell.angle_beta   90.00
_cell.angle_gamma   90.00
#
_symmetry.space_group_name_H-M   'P 1'
#
loop_
_entity.id
_entity.type
_entity.pdbx_description
1 polymer ?
#
loop_
_entity_poly.entity_id
_entity_poly.type
_entity_poly.pdbx_seq_one_letter_code
_entity_poly.pdbx_strand_id
1 'polypeptide(L)'
;MGLGAFPGTDKQFLGMLGMHGTYEANTAMHNSDLILGIGVRFDDRTINDLAKYCPHAKVIHMDVDPTSISKTVPVDIPIVGSAESV
;
A
#
# COMPACT_ATOMS: atom_id res chain seq x y z
N MET A 1 -7.89 -4.85 2.67
CA MET A 1 -8.28 -6.26 2.95
C MET A 1 -7.07 -7.13 2.67
N GLY A 2 -6.25 -7.44 3.70
CA GLY A 2 -4.97 -8.15 3.47
C GLY A 2 -4.42 -8.89 4.69
N LEU A 3 -5.16 -8.94 5.81
CA LEU A 3 -4.77 -9.75 6.96
C LEU A 3 -4.72 -11.22 6.55
N GLY A 4 -3.63 -11.90 6.91
CA GLY A 4 -3.38 -13.29 6.54
C GLY A 4 -2.55 -13.47 5.27
N ALA A 5 -2.35 -12.43 4.45
CA ALA A 5 -1.43 -12.48 3.30
C ALA A 5 0.05 -12.54 3.75
N PHE A 6 0.36 -11.96 4.91
CA PHE A 6 1.66 -12.09 5.59
C PHE A 6 1.45 -12.64 7.01
N PRO A 7 2.32 -13.52 7.54
CA PRO A 7 2.11 -14.13 8.86
C PRO A 7 2.15 -13.08 9.98
N GLY A 8 1.06 -12.99 10.75
CA GLY A 8 0.91 -11.97 11.80
C GLY A 8 1.85 -12.13 13.01
N THR A 9 2.51 -13.29 13.15
CA THR A 9 3.49 -13.57 14.20
C THR A 9 4.93 -13.35 13.76
N ASP A 10 5.15 -13.02 12.49
CA ASP A 10 6.48 -12.77 11.96
C ASP A 10 7.01 -11.42 12.49
N LYS A 11 8.31 -11.33 12.75
CA LYS A 11 8.96 -10.12 13.29
C LYS A 11 8.91 -8.93 12.32
N GLN A 12 8.73 -9.19 11.02
CA GLN A 12 8.61 -8.17 9.99
C GLN A 12 7.17 -7.70 9.79
N PHE A 13 6.19 -8.31 10.46
CA PHE A 13 4.80 -7.86 10.39
C PHE A 13 4.59 -6.61 11.25
N LEU A 14 4.41 -5.46 10.60
CA LEU A 14 4.21 -4.19 11.29
C LEU A 14 2.77 -3.97 11.80
N GLY A 15 1.84 -4.87 11.48
CA GLY A 15 0.42 -4.72 11.80
C GLY A 15 -0.41 -4.18 10.63
N MET A 16 -1.63 -3.75 10.94
CA MET A 16 -2.55 -3.17 9.95
C MET A 16 -2.17 -1.71 9.68
N LEU A 17 -2.24 -1.26 8.41
CA LEU A 17 -2.13 0.14 8.01
C LEU A 17 -3.50 0.83 8.01
N GLY A 18 -3.54 2.12 8.33
CA GLY A 18 -4.71 2.99 8.11
C GLY A 18 -5.27 3.61 9.39
N MET A 19 -6.52 4.08 9.32
CA MET A 19 -7.18 4.84 10.39
C MET A 19 -7.25 4.12 11.75
N HIS A 20 -7.36 2.79 11.74
CA HIS A 20 -7.28 1.92 12.91
C HIS A 20 -6.06 1.00 12.87
N GLY A 21 -5.05 1.39 12.10
CA GLY A 21 -3.80 0.68 11.98
C GLY A 21 -2.88 0.89 13.19
N THR A 22 -1.79 0.13 13.20
CA THR A 22 -0.73 0.31 14.18
C THR A 22 0.03 1.59 13.90
N TYR A 23 0.58 2.20 14.95
CA TYR A 23 1.38 3.41 14.82
C TYR A 23 2.64 3.13 13.99
N GLU A 24 3.23 1.97 14.19
CA GLU A 24 4.43 1.47 13.51
C GLU A 24 4.19 1.33 12.01
N ALA A 25 3.09 0.70 11.58
CA ALA A 25 2.77 0.56 10.17
C ALA A 25 2.55 1.91 9.49
N ASN A 26 1.79 2.82 10.13
CA ASN A 26 1.54 4.16 9.59
C ASN A 26 2.82 5.01 9.53
N THR A 27 3.69 4.92 10.54
CA THR A 27 4.96 5.66 10.60
C THR A 27 5.97 5.13 9.59
N ALA A 28 6.08 3.80 9.46
CA ALA A 28 6.92 3.18 8.44
C ALA A 28 6.48 3.63 7.06
N MET A 29 5.18 3.51 6.77
CA MET A 29 4.57 3.93 5.52
C MET A 29 4.84 5.41 5.18
N HIS A 30 4.69 6.31 6.16
CA HIS A 30 4.92 7.74 5.94
C HIS A 30 6.38 8.08 5.62
N ASN A 31 7.34 7.37 6.22
CA ASN A 31 8.77 7.63 6.06
C ASN A 31 9.45 6.78 4.97
N SER A 32 8.71 5.89 4.30
CA SER A 32 9.23 5.09 3.20
C SER A 32 9.62 5.96 1.99
N ASP A 33 10.62 5.50 1.26
CA ASP A 33 11.05 6.02 -0.04
C ASP A 33 10.54 5.17 -1.22
N LEU A 34 10.01 3.97 -0.94
CA LEU A 34 9.40 3.08 -1.91
C LEU A 34 8.19 2.35 -1.30
N ILE A 35 7.06 2.41 -2.01
CA ILE A 35 5.84 1.68 -1.67
C ILE A 35 5.60 0.60 -2.73
N LEU A 36 5.45 -0.63 -2.26
CA LEU A 36 5.07 -1.77 -3.08
C LEU A 36 3.61 -2.15 -2.76
N GLY A 37 2.67 -1.63 -3.55
CA GLY A 37 1.25 -1.93 -3.42
C GLY A 37 0.86 -3.14 -4.27
N ILE A 38 0.66 -4.30 -3.65
CA ILE A 38 0.26 -5.54 -4.34
C ILE A 38 -1.21 -5.84 -4.05
N GLY A 39 -2.07 -5.80 -5.08
CA GLY A 39 -3.50 -6.10 -4.95
C GLY A 39 -4.24 -5.17 -3.99
N VAL A 40 -3.75 -3.93 -3.83
CA VAL A 40 -4.35 -2.93 -2.97
C VAL A 40 -5.11 -1.91 -3.80
N ARG A 41 -6.26 -1.51 -3.27
CA ARG A 41 -6.95 -0.30 -3.72
C ARG A 41 -6.64 0.74 -2.67
N PHE A 42 -5.75 1.67 -2.98
CA PHE A 42 -5.37 2.79 -2.10
C PHE A 42 -6.64 3.57 -1.70
N ASP A 43 -7.25 3.17 -0.57
CA ASP A 43 -8.55 3.63 -0.12
C ASP A 43 -8.45 4.80 0.86
N ASP A 44 -9.51 5.57 0.95
CA ASP A 44 -9.62 6.73 1.84
C ASP A 44 -9.31 6.40 3.31
N ARG A 45 -9.69 5.21 3.78
CA ARG A 45 -9.43 4.77 5.17
C ARG A 45 -7.96 4.45 5.46
N THR A 46 -7.14 4.25 4.43
CA THR A 46 -5.69 4.07 4.59
C THR A 46 -4.92 5.37 4.35
N ILE A 47 -5.43 6.24 3.47
CA ILE A 47 -4.75 7.48 3.06
C ILE A 47 -5.05 8.65 4.01
N ASN A 48 -6.33 8.87 4.33
CA ASN A 48 -6.86 10.07 5.00
C ASN A 48 -6.55 11.40 4.26
N ASP A 49 -5.29 11.82 4.22
CA ASP A 49 -4.83 13.04 3.54
C ASP A 49 -3.78 12.69 2.48
N LEU A 50 -4.17 12.77 1.21
CA LEU A 50 -3.32 12.40 0.08
C LEU A 50 -2.01 13.20 0.02
N ALA A 51 -2.02 14.47 0.45
CA ALA A 51 -0.82 15.30 0.43
C ALA A 51 0.23 14.86 1.47
N LYS A 52 -0.19 14.10 2.48
CA LYS A 52 0.68 13.58 3.55
C LYS A 52 0.95 12.07 3.41
N TYR A 53 0.33 11.43 2.43
CA TYR A 53 0.46 9.99 2.23
C TYR A 53 1.79 9.71 1.52
N CYS A 54 2.76 9.21 2.31
CA CYS A 54 4.13 8.89 1.87
C CYS A 54 4.74 9.92 0.89
N PRO A 55 5.01 11.15 1.36
CA PRO A 55 5.31 12.31 0.52
C PRO A 55 6.59 12.22 -0.31
N HIS A 56 7.47 11.25 0.00
CA HIS A 56 8.76 11.07 -0.66
C HIS A 56 8.90 9.71 -1.35
N ALA A 57 7.85 8.90 -1.32
CA ALA A 57 7.95 7.54 -1.81
C ALA A 57 7.67 7.44 -3.30
N LYS A 58 8.45 6.59 -3.98
CA LYS A 58 8.05 6.04 -5.28
C LYS A 58 6.99 4.99 -5.08
N VAL A 59 5.95 4.99 -5.88
CA VAL A 59 4.83 4.04 -5.76
C VAL A 59 4.88 3.05 -6.92
N ILE A 60 5.04 1.77 -6.58
CA ILE A 60 4.83 0.64 -7.48
C ILE A 60 3.46 0.06 -7.14
N HIS A 61 2.56 0.00 -8.13
CA HIS A 61 1.20 -0.51 -7.93
C HIS A 61 0.94 -1.67 -8.89
N MET A 62 0.74 -2.85 -8.31
CA MET A 62 0.34 -4.05 -9.02
C MET A 62 -1.13 -4.34 -8.74
N ASP A 63 -1.95 -4.35 -9.79
CA ASP A 63 -3.35 -4.73 -9.70
C ASP A 63 -3.79 -5.46 -10.97
N VAL A 64 -4.70 -6.41 -10.83
CA VAL A 64 -5.29 -7.13 -11.96
C VAL A 64 -6.27 -6.24 -12.71
N ASP A 65 -6.85 -5.26 -12.02
CA ASP A 65 -7.76 -4.27 -12.59
C ASP A 65 -7.01 -2.99 -12.96
N PRO A 66 -6.80 -2.71 -14.27
CA PRO A 66 -6.10 -1.50 -14.70
C PRO A 66 -6.82 -0.20 -14.30
N THR A 67 -8.13 -0.26 -14.01
CA THR A 67 -8.90 0.94 -13.61
C THR A 67 -8.64 1.36 -12.17
N SER A 68 -8.02 0.50 -11.37
CA SER A 68 -7.64 0.79 -9.98
C SER A 68 -6.28 1.49 -9.89
N ILE A 69 -5.43 1.35 -10.90
CA ILE A 69 -4.10 1.98 -10.97
C ILE A 69 -4.23 3.51 -11.14
N SER A 70 -3.47 4.26 -10.35
CA SER A 70 -3.47 5.74 -10.37
C SER A 70 -4.84 6.40 -10.12
N LYS A 71 -5.82 5.65 -9.59
CA LYS A 71 -7.16 6.18 -9.32
C LYS A 71 -7.20 7.16 -8.15
N THR A 72 -6.44 6.85 -7.08
CA THR A 72 -6.42 7.66 -5.84
C THR A 72 -5.04 8.25 -5.58
N VAL A 73 -3.98 7.47 -5.77
CA VAL A 73 -2.59 7.85 -5.53
C VAL A 73 -1.83 7.81 -6.86
N PRO A 74 -1.03 8.83 -7.21
CA PRO A 74 -0.17 8.78 -8.39
C PRO A 74 0.81 7.60 -8.30
N VAL A 75 0.87 6.78 -9.35
CA VAL A 75 1.77 5.61 -9.43
C VAL A 75 2.92 5.90 -10.38
N ASP A 76 4.15 5.63 -9.96
CA ASP A 76 5.35 5.76 -10.79
C ASP A 76 5.55 4.55 -11.71
N ILE A 77 5.32 3.34 -11.18
CA ILE A 77 5.51 2.08 -11.90
C ILE A 77 4.21 1.24 -11.82
N PRO A 78 3.36 1.31 -12.85
CA PRO A 78 2.14 0.51 -12.90
C PRO A 78 2.42 -0.89 -13.46
N ILE A 79 1.90 -1.93 -12.81
CA ILE A 79 1.97 -3.31 -13.32
C ILE A 79 0.56 -3.90 -13.35
N VAL A 80 0.08 -4.23 -14.54
CA VAL A 80 -1.25 -4.83 -14.73
C VAL A 80 -1.10 -6.34 -14.85
N GLY A 81 -1.64 -7.08 -13.90
CA GLY A 81 -1.57 -8.54 -13.90
C GLY A 81 -1.98 -9.17 -12.58
N SER A 82 -2.08 -10.50 -12.56
CA SER A 82 -2.33 -11.24 -11.32
C SER A 82 -1.07 -11.24 -10.45
N ALA A 83 -1.24 -10.92 -9.16
CA ALA A 83 -0.17 -10.96 -8.17
C ALA A 83 0.47 -12.35 -7.98
N GLU A 84 -0.21 -13.43 -8.41
CA GLU A 84 0.38 -14.78 -8.40
C GLU A 84 1.38 -15.01 -9.53
N SER A 85 1.26 -14.25 -10.62
CA SER A 85 1.96 -14.50 -11.88
C SER A 85 3.01 -13.45 -12.24
N VAL A 86 3.06 -12.37 -11.48
CA VAL A 86 3.89 -11.17 -11.70
C VAL A 86 4.99 -11.11 -10.68
#